data_AF-K1RT02-F1
#
_entry.id   AF-K1RT02-F1
#
_cell.length_a   1.000
_cell.length_b   1.000
_cell.length_c   1.000
_cell.angle_alpha   90.00
_cell.angle_beta   90.00
_cell.angle_gamma   90.00
#
_symmetry.space_group_name_H-M   'P 1'
#
loop_
_entity.id
_entity.type
_entity.pdbx_description
1 polymer ?
#
loop_
_entity_poly.entity_id
_entity_poly.type
_entity_poly.pdbx_seq_one_letter_code
_entity_poly.pdbx_strand_id
1 'polypeptide(L)'
;SFGGLGNNPFNPALVGRCFLLVSFPAQMTSWPIAGQMLSYTDATTGATPLAIMKTAIKTGDASVLNQLPDAMSLLFGATGDTFGAGTTGEVCAFALLLGLAYMLWKKVITWHIPVSIIATVFVFSGLMHLANPVYANPLAVIFSGGLMLGAIFMATDYVTSPMTHKGMLIYGVCIGLLTVIIRNWGSY
;
A
#
# COMPACT_ATOMS: atom_id res chain seq x y z
N SER A 1 -4.30 -28.00 -18.17
CA SER A 1 -5.39 -27.32 -17.45
C SER A 1 -4.76 -26.46 -16.36
N PHE A 2 -4.80 -25.13 -16.47
CA PHE A 2 -4.49 -24.27 -15.33
C PHE A 2 -5.66 -24.41 -14.35
N GLY A 3 -5.53 -25.25 -13.34
CA GLY A 3 -6.62 -25.54 -12.42
C GLY A 3 -6.20 -26.46 -11.28
N GLY A 4 -6.22 -25.92 -10.07
CA GLY A 4 -5.93 -26.63 -8.81
C GLY A 4 -5.31 -25.69 -7.77
N LEU A 5 -5.73 -25.79 -6.50
CA LEU A 5 -5.02 -25.15 -5.38
C LEU A 5 -3.56 -25.64 -5.40
N GLY A 6 -2.60 -24.73 -5.63
CA GLY A 6 -1.17 -25.06 -5.62
C GLY A 6 -0.45 -24.99 -6.98
N ASN A 7 -1.13 -24.75 -8.11
CA ASN A 7 -0.50 -24.71 -9.43
C ASN A 7 -0.70 -23.39 -10.19
N ASN A 8 -1.05 -22.32 -9.49
CA ASN A 8 -1.22 -21.00 -10.09
C ASN A 8 0.13 -20.28 -10.11
N PRO A 9 0.67 -19.92 -11.29
CA PRO A 9 1.92 -19.16 -11.37
C PRO A 9 1.79 -17.75 -10.79
N PHE A 10 0.57 -17.22 -10.67
CA PHE A 10 0.27 -15.88 -10.17
C PHE A 10 -0.93 -15.88 -9.23
N ASN A 11 -0.99 -14.89 -8.35
CA ASN A 11 -2.12 -14.70 -7.44
C ASN A 11 -3.33 -14.26 -8.30
N PRO A 12 -4.41 -15.08 -8.39
CA PRO A 12 -5.52 -14.82 -9.29
C PRO A 12 -6.29 -13.54 -8.94
N ALA A 13 -6.34 -13.16 -7.66
CA ALA A 13 -6.97 -11.91 -7.23
C ALA A 13 -6.19 -10.68 -7.72
N LEU A 14 -4.86 -10.74 -7.68
CA LEU A 14 -4.01 -9.67 -8.22
C LEU A 14 -4.12 -9.58 -9.74
N VAL A 15 -4.15 -10.70 -10.45
CA VAL A 15 -4.33 -10.73 -11.92
C VAL A 15 -5.67 -10.10 -12.31
N GLY A 16 -6.76 -10.44 -11.61
CA GLY A 16 -8.07 -9.84 -11.83
C GLY A 16 -8.07 -8.32 -11.59
N ARG A 17 -7.43 -7.84 -10.52
CA ARG A 17 -7.28 -6.41 -10.26
C ARG A 17 -6.45 -5.70 -11.34
N CYS A 18 -5.37 -6.31 -11.81
CA CYS A 18 -4.56 -5.76 -12.91
C CYS A 18 -5.38 -5.65 -14.21
N PHE A 19 -6.17 -6.66 -14.54
CA PHE A 19 -7.05 -6.63 -15.71
C PHE A 19 -8.05 -5.47 -15.61
N LEU A 20 -8.74 -5.33 -14.48
CA LEU A 20 -9.69 -4.24 -14.28
C LEU A 20 -9.03 -2.85 -14.32
N LEU A 21 -7.82 -2.69 -13.78
CA LEU A 21 -7.10 -1.42 -13.82
C LEU A 21 -6.73 -1.04 -15.26
N VAL A 22 -6.33 -2.01 -16.09
CA VAL A 22 -6.01 -1.78 -17.51
C VAL A 22 -7.25 -1.50 -18.34
N SER A 23 -8.34 -2.24 -18.11
CA SER A 23 -9.59 -2.10 -18.90
C SER A 23 -10.45 -0.91 -18.48
N PHE A 24 -10.47 -0.57 -17.18
CA PHE A 24 -11.35 0.45 -16.58
C PHE A 24 -10.58 1.38 -15.62
N PRO A 25 -9.55 2.11 -16.11
CA PRO A 25 -8.71 2.92 -15.25
C PRO A 25 -9.49 4.03 -14.55
N ALA A 26 -10.40 4.71 -15.26
CA ALA A 26 -11.14 5.86 -14.72
C ALA A 26 -11.98 5.50 -13.49
N GLN A 27 -12.66 4.34 -13.52
CA GLN A 27 -13.47 3.83 -12.42
C GLN A 27 -12.64 3.26 -11.27
N MET A 28 -11.43 2.76 -11.56
CA MET A 28 -10.53 2.18 -10.56
C MET A 28 -9.68 3.22 -9.81
N THR A 29 -9.62 4.46 -10.31
CA THR A 29 -8.85 5.57 -9.72
C THR A 29 -9.70 6.70 -9.16
N SER A 30 -11.03 6.61 -9.26
CA SER A 30 -11.94 7.59 -8.65
C SER A 30 -12.14 7.27 -7.16
N TRP A 31 -11.68 8.18 -6.29
CA TRP A 31 -11.86 8.09 -4.84
C TRP A 31 -12.87 9.16 -4.38
N PRO A 32 -14.19 8.87 -4.43
CA PRO A 32 -15.18 9.79 -3.89
C PRO A 32 -15.04 9.86 -2.37
N ILE A 33 -15.08 11.08 -1.82
CA ILE A 33 -15.03 11.29 -0.37
C ILE A 33 -16.34 10.81 0.26
N ALA A 34 -16.26 10.00 1.32
CA ALA A 34 -17.44 9.54 2.03
C ALA A 34 -18.10 10.69 2.81
N GLY A 35 -19.44 10.75 2.83
CA GLY A 35 -20.20 11.75 3.61
C GLY A 35 -20.89 12.86 2.81
N GLN A 36 -20.90 12.77 1.47
CA GLN A 36 -21.48 13.81 0.60
C GLN A 36 -22.99 13.70 0.36
N MET A 37 -23.73 12.91 1.15
CA MET A 37 -25.19 12.78 0.98
C MET A 37 -25.95 14.12 1.09
N LEU A 38 -25.36 15.14 1.71
CA LEU A 38 -25.94 16.47 1.92
C LEU A 38 -25.22 17.60 1.15
N SER A 39 -24.23 17.26 0.29
CA SER A 39 -23.46 18.26 -0.46
C SER A 39 -24.07 18.49 -1.85
N TYR A 40 -24.11 19.75 -2.31
CA TYR A 40 -24.62 20.17 -3.62
C TYR A 40 -23.74 19.74 -4.82
N THR A 41 -22.60 19.09 -4.56
CA THR A 41 -21.60 18.67 -5.54
C THR A 41 -21.62 17.15 -5.72
N ASP A 42 -21.82 16.68 -6.95
CA ASP A 42 -22.13 15.29 -7.32
C ASP A 42 -21.06 14.26 -6.91
N ALA A 43 -19.80 14.66 -6.77
CA ALA A 43 -18.75 13.97 -6.01
C ALA A 43 -17.51 14.85 -6.01
N THR A 44 -16.89 15.10 -4.86
CA THR A 44 -15.53 15.67 -4.83
C THR A 44 -14.54 14.54 -4.64
N THR A 45 -13.61 14.40 -5.58
CA THR A 45 -12.50 13.47 -5.46
C THR A 45 -11.42 14.09 -4.57
N GLY A 46 -10.96 13.36 -3.57
CA GLY A 46 -9.83 13.79 -2.73
C GLY A 46 -8.53 13.17 -3.23
N ALA A 47 -7.43 13.91 -3.08
CA ALA A 47 -6.10 13.35 -3.31
C ALA A 47 -5.79 12.34 -2.20
N THR A 48 -5.45 11.11 -2.56
CA THR A 48 -4.97 10.13 -1.59
C THR A 48 -3.62 10.58 -1.02
N PRO A 49 -3.26 10.20 0.22
CA PRO A 49 -1.94 10.52 0.78
C PRO A 49 -0.79 10.09 -0.14
N LEU A 50 -0.96 8.95 -0.82
CA LEU A 50 -0.01 8.49 -1.84
C LEU A 50 0.09 9.44 -3.04
N ALA A 51 -1.04 9.95 -3.53
CA ALA A 51 -1.06 10.91 -4.63
C ALA A 51 -0.36 12.23 -4.25
N ILE A 52 -0.55 12.70 -3.01
CA ILE A 52 0.12 13.91 -2.48
C ILE A 52 1.64 13.70 -2.39
N MET A 53 2.09 12.53 -1.93
CA MET A 53 3.53 12.20 -1.92
C MET A 53 4.12 12.19 -3.33
N LYS A 54 3.35 11.69 -4.31
CA LYS A 54 3.78 11.62 -5.70
C LYS A 54 3.83 13.00 -6.37
N THR A 55 2.89 13.89 -6.06
CA THR A 55 2.94 15.28 -6.53
C THR A 55 4.12 16.03 -5.91
N ALA A 56 4.43 15.82 -4.64
CA ALA A 56 5.61 16.41 -3.99
C ALA A 56 6.91 16.00 -4.71
N ILE A 57 7.07 14.72 -5.07
CA ILE A 57 8.24 14.22 -5.81
C ILE A 57 8.29 14.79 -7.23
N LYS A 58 7.16 14.89 -7.93
CA LYS A 58 7.11 15.44 -9.31
C LYS A 58 7.38 16.94 -9.37
N THR A 59 6.88 17.69 -8.40
CA THR A 59 7.04 19.14 -8.33
C THR A 59 8.37 19.54 -7.69
N GLY A 60 9.01 18.64 -6.93
CA GLY A 60 10.28 18.90 -6.24
C GLY A 60 10.15 19.82 -5.04
N ASP A 61 8.92 20.10 -4.59
CA ASP A 61 8.63 21.06 -3.53
C ASP A 61 8.19 20.31 -2.26
N ALA A 62 8.99 20.45 -1.21
CA ALA A 62 8.74 19.83 0.09
C ALA A 62 7.55 20.47 0.83
N SER A 63 7.09 21.66 0.42
CA SER A 63 5.95 22.34 1.05
C SER A 63 4.63 21.56 0.87
N VAL A 64 4.52 20.76 -0.19
CA VAL A 64 3.36 19.89 -0.48
C VAL A 64 3.24 18.76 0.55
N LEU A 65 4.34 18.35 1.19
CA LEU A 65 4.32 17.35 2.27
C LEU A 65 3.64 17.86 3.54
N ASN A 66 3.50 19.17 3.74
CA ASN A 66 2.77 19.73 4.89
C ASN A 66 1.25 19.48 4.80
N GLN A 67 0.74 19.14 3.61
CA GLN A 67 -0.64 18.70 3.42
C GLN A 67 -0.82 17.21 3.74
N LEU A 68 0.27 16.48 4.05
CA LEU A 68 0.16 15.09 4.44
C LEU A 68 -0.43 14.97 5.85
N PRO A 69 -1.41 14.08 6.03
CA PRO A 69 -1.88 13.69 7.35
C PRO A 69 -0.73 13.07 8.15
N ASP A 70 -0.68 13.35 9.45
CA ASP A 70 0.34 12.80 10.34
C ASP A 70 0.31 11.26 10.35
N ALA A 71 1.46 10.62 10.59
CA ALA A 71 1.56 9.15 10.58
C ALA A 71 0.62 8.48 11.58
N MET A 72 0.32 9.13 12.71
CA MET A 72 -0.66 8.66 13.68
C MET A 72 -2.09 8.76 13.17
N SER A 73 -2.40 9.81 12.41
CA SER A 73 -3.70 9.98 11.77
C SER A 73 -3.94 8.91 10.69
N LEU A 74 -2.90 8.54 9.93
CA LEU A 74 -2.91 7.42 8.98
C LEU A 74 -3.02 6.05 9.67
N LEU A 75 -2.42 5.89 10.86
CA LEU A 75 -2.47 4.65 11.61
C LEU A 75 -3.90 4.31 12.07
N PHE A 76 -4.61 5.31 12.61
CA PHE A 76 -5.97 5.17 13.12
C PHE A 76 -7.05 5.40 12.06
N GLY A 77 -6.70 5.89 10.87
CA GLY A 77 -7.67 6.17 9.82
C GLY A 77 -8.37 7.51 9.88
N ALA A 78 -7.98 8.35 10.84
CA ALA A 78 -8.58 9.64 11.09
C ALA A 78 -7.82 10.70 10.30
N THR A 79 -7.96 10.68 8.98
CA THR A 79 -7.34 11.65 8.06
C THR A 79 -8.07 13.01 8.13
N GLY A 80 -8.10 13.66 9.30
CA GLY A 80 -8.84 14.91 9.54
C GLY A 80 -10.33 14.71 9.88
N ASP A 81 -11.17 15.71 9.54
CA ASP A 81 -12.63 15.76 9.83
C ASP A 81 -13.49 14.75 9.04
N THR A 82 -12.87 13.88 8.23
CA THR A 82 -13.56 12.84 7.44
C THR A 82 -12.62 11.65 7.24
N PHE A 83 -13.17 10.46 7.05
CA PHE A 83 -12.42 9.31 6.54
C PHE A 83 -11.81 9.70 5.18
N GLY A 84 -10.51 9.98 5.15
CA GLY A 84 -9.85 10.59 3.98
C GLY A 84 -10.07 9.83 2.67
N ALA A 85 -9.86 10.52 1.54
CA ALA A 85 -9.94 9.89 0.24
C ALA A 85 -8.86 8.81 0.09
N GLY A 86 -9.27 7.58 -0.21
CA GLY A 86 -8.37 6.44 -0.36
C GLY A 86 -9.05 5.09 -0.25
N THR A 87 -8.27 4.02 -0.45
CA THR A 87 -8.73 2.65 -0.21
C THR A 87 -8.93 2.41 1.28
N THR A 88 -9.85 1.54 1.71
CA THR A 88 -10.03 1.16 3.12
C THR A 88 -8.74 0.71 3.82
N GLY A 89 -7.74 0.24 3.05
CA GLY A 89 -6.41 -0.11 3.55
C GLY A 89 -5.54 1.09 3.96
N GLU A 90 -5.85 2.30 3.48
CA GLU A 90 -5.27 3.58 3.91
C GLU A 90 -5.97 4.15 5.16
N VAL A 91 -7.19 3.69 5.43
CA VAL A 91 -8.09 4.24 6.46
C VAL A 91 -8.05 3.42 7.75
N CYS A 92 -7.29 2.33 7.86
CA CYS A 92 -7.17 1.59 9.14
C CYS A 92 -5.96 0.65 9.14
N ALA A 93 -4.74 1.20 9.10
CA ALA A 93 -3.53 0.40 9.23
C ALA A 93 -3.53 -0.43 10.55
N PHE A 94 -4.10 0.10 11.63
CA PHE A 94 -4.26 -0.64 12.88
C PHE A 94 -5.05 -1.95 12.73
N ALA A 95 -6.17 -1.94 12.00
CA ALA A 95 -6.98 -3.14 11.77
C ALA A 95 -6.22 -4.19 10.94
N LEU A 96 -5.41 -3.76 9.97
CA LEU A 96 -4.57 -4.66 9.18
C LEU A 96 -3.46 -5.30 10.03
N LEU A 97 -2.87 -4.56 10.97
CA LEU A 97 -1.89 -5.10 11.91
C LEU A 97 -2.53 -6.12 12.88
N LEU A 98 -3.76 -5.87 13.35
CA LEU A 98 -4.51 -6.86 14.12
C LEU A 98 -4.79 -8.12 13.30
N GLY A 99 -5.14 -7.97 12.02
CA GLY A 99 -5.28 -9.09 11.08
C GLY A 99 -3.99 -9.90 10.92
N LEU A 100 -2.84 -9.23 10.77
CA LEU A 100 -1.53 -9.88 10.75
C LEU A 100 -1.25 -10.65 12.04
N ALA A 101 -1.47 -10.03 13.21
CA ALA A 101 -1.26 -10.67 14.50
C ALA A 101 -2.14 -11.93 14.65
N TYR A 102 -3.41 -11.85 14.24
CA TYR A 102 -4.33 -12.98 14.25
C TYR A 102 -3.87 -14.12 13.33
N MET A 103 -3.44 -13.83 12.11
CA MET A 103 -2.97 -14.85 11.16
C MET A 103 -1.65 -15.51 11.60
N LEU A 104 -0.74 -14.73 12.21
CA LEU A 104 0.47 -15.26 12.83
C LEU A 104 0.15 -16.17 14.01
N TRP A 105 -0.80 -15.79 14.86
CA TRP A 105 -1.23 -16.61 15.99
C TRP A 105 -1.85 -17.94 15.55
N LYS A 106 -2.71 -17.91 14.53
CA LYS A 106 -3.30 -19.10 13.92
C LYS A 106 -2.31 -19.91 13.08
N LYS A 107 -1.06 -19.45 12.94
CA LYS A 107 0.00 -20.06 12.10
C LYS A 107 -0.46 -20.28 10.65
N VAL A 108 -1.33 -19.39 10.17
CA VAL A 108 -1.80 -19.36 8.78
C VAL A 108 -0.88 -18.54 7.91
N ILE A 109 0.11 -17.81 8.43
CA ILE A 109 1.18 -17.19 7.62
C ILE A 109 2.49 -17.23 8.40
N THR A 110 3.62 -17.13 7.70
CA THR A 110 4.93 -16.92 8.34
C THR A 110 5.28 -15.43 8.38
N TRP A 111 6.08 -15.02 9.35
CA TRP A 111 6.47 -13.61 9.52
C TRP A 111 7.54 -13.15 8.53
N HIS A 112 8.27 -14.07 7.89
CA HIS A 112 9.41 -13.76 7.03
C HIS A 112 9.04 -12.84 5.85
N ILE A 113 7.93 -13.12 5.16
CA ILE A 113 7.47 -12.36 3.99
C ILE A 113 6.99 -10.95 4.38
N PRO A 114 6.00 -10.77 5.27
CA PRO A 114 5.48 -9.44 5.60
C PRO A 114 6.55 -8.55 6.26
N VAL A 115 7.38 -9.11 7.15
CA VAL A 115 8.43 -8.35 7.82
C VAL A 115 9.53 -7.93 6.85
N SER A 116 9.93 -8.80 5.91
CA SER A 116 10.95 -8.42 4.91
C SER A 116 10.46 -7.33 3.96
N ILE A 117 9.20 -7.35 3.53
CA ILE A 117 8.62 -6.28 2.71
C ILE A 117 8.61 -4.95 3.49
N ILE A 118 8.11 -4.95 4.72
CA ILE A 118 8.02 -3.72 5.55
C ILE A 118 9.43 -3.18 5.85
N ALA A 119 10.37 -4.05 6.24
CA ALA A 119 11.73 -3.66 6.58
C ALA A 119 12.47 -3.07 5.37
N THR A 120 12.34 -3.67 4.19
CA THR A 120 12.97 -3.13 2.99
C THR A 120 12.39 -1.77 2.60
N VAL A 121 11.06 -1.64 2.60
CA VAL A 121 10.41 -0.34 2.31
C VAL A 121 10.86 0.72 3.32
N PHE A 122 10.92 0.39 4.61
CA PHE A 122 11.39 1.31 5.65
C PHE A 122 12.83 1.77 5.40
N VAL A 123 13.76 0.85 5.13
CA VAL A 123 15.18 1.17 4.92
C VAL A 123 15.37 1.99 3.64
N PHE A 124 14.79 1.57 2.51
CA PHE A 124 14.96 2.29 1.25
C PHE A 124 14.27 3.66 1.27
N SER A 125 13.07 3.74 1.82
CA SER A 125 12.39 5.03 2.00
C SER A 125 13.14 5.94 2.97
N GLY A 126 13.72 5.39 4.04
CA GLY A 126 14.54 6.13 5.01
C GLY A 126 15.79 6.70 4.39
N LEU A 127 16.52 5.90 3.60
CA LEU A 127 17.70 6.36 2.87
C LEU A 127 17.35 7.46 1.87
N MET A 128 16.23 7.35 1.16
CA MET A 128 15.77 8.39 0.23
C MET A 128 15.37 9.68 0.93
N HIS A 129 14.67 9.58 2.07
CA HIS A 129 14.32 10.75 2.88
C HIS A 129 15.55 11.46 3.45
N LEU A 130 16.57 10.70 3.88
CA LEU A 130 17.85 11.27 4.33
C LEU A 130 18.64 11.93 3.19
N ALA A 131 18.55 11.39 1.97
CA ALA A 131 19.21 11.95 0.81
C ALA A 131 18.54 13.24 0.32
N ASN A 132 17.20 13.30 0.34
CA ASN A 132 16.44 14.49 0.00
C ASN A 132 15.13 14.57 0.82
N PRO A 133 14.85 15.71 1.50
CA PRO A 133 13.61 15.89 2.27
C PRO A 133 12.34 16.01 1.41
N VAL A 134 12.48 15.93 0.08
CA VAL A 134 11.38 15.85 -0.89
C VAL A 134 10.65 14.50 -0.82
N TYR A 135 11.34 13.43 -0.37
CA TYR A 135 10.70 12.15 -0.12
C TYR A 135 10.00 12.17 1.23
N ALA A 136 8.79 11.61 1.31
CA ALA A 136 8.01 11.60 2.54
C ALA A 136 8.62 10.70 3.63
N ASN A 137 8.18 10.91 4.88
CA ASN A 137 8.62 10.12 6.03
C ASN A 137 8.44 8.60 5.81
N PRO A 138 9.39 7.76 6.23
CA PRO A 138 9.31 6.31 6.02
C PRO A 138 8.07 5.65 6.65
N LEU A 139 7.62 6.16 7.81
CA LEU A 139 6.41 5.67 8.45
C LEU A 139 5.16 6.06 7.66
N ALA A 140 5.11 7.29 7.12
CA ALA A 140 4.02 7.72 6.26
C ALA A 140 3.96 6.87 4.99
N VAL A 141 5.11 6.48 4.42
CA VAL A 141 5.19 5.57 3.28
C VAL A 141 4.63 4.18 3.61
N ILE A 142 4.93 3.63 4.77
CA ILE A 142 4.44 2.29 5.16
C ILE A 142 2.92 2.30 5.39
N PHE A 143 2.41 3.33 6.07
CA PHE A 143 0.98 3.44 6.41
C PHE A 143 0.12 4.01 5.29
N SER A 144 0.72 4.59 4.26
CA SER A 144 0.01 5.09 3.08
C SER A 144 -0.05 4.05 1.96
N GLY A 145 -1.16 4.07 1.22
CA GLY A 145 -1.45 3.16 0.12
C GLY A 145 -1.94 1.77 0.57
N GLY A 146 -2.17 0.91 -0.41
CA GLY A 146 -2.48 -0.51 -0.19
C GLY A 146 -1.27 -1.38 0.17
N LEU A 147 -0.14 -0.78 0.59
CA LEU A 147 1.12 -1.49 0.81
C LEU A 147 0.99 -2.53 1.93
N MET A 148 0.43 -2.15 3.08
CA MET A 148 0.21 -3.10 4.18
C MET A 148 -0.76 -4.22 3.80
N LEU A 149 -1.84 -3.90 3.07
CA LEU A 149 -2.78 -4.92 2.60
C LEU A 149 -2.07 -5.90 1.66
N GLY A 150 -1.28 -5.39 0.71
CA GLY A 150 -0.49 -6.20 -0.21
C GLY A 150 0.55 -7.06 0.51
N ALA A 151 1.28 -6.50 1.46
CA ALA A 151 2.32 -7.20 2.21
C ALA A 151 1.76 -8.30 3.14
N ILE A 152 0.60 -8.06 3.76
CA ILE A 152 0.05 -8.92 4.81
C ILE A 152 -0.89 -9.99 4.27
N PHE A 153 -1.71 -9.66 3.26
CA PHE A 153 -2.79 -10.55 2.80
C PHE A 153 -2.58 -11.09 1.38
N MET A 154 -1.79 -10.42 0.54
CA MET A 154 -1.62 -10.83 -0.86
C MET A 154 -0.27 -11.52 -1.11
N ALA A 155 0.82 -10.99 -0.54
CA ALA A 155 2.16 -11.53 -0.69
C ALA A 155 2.36 -12.85 0.08
N THR A 156 1.52 -13.14 1.07
CA THR A 156 1.56 -14.37 1.87
C THR A 156 0.71 -15.51 1.31
N ASP A 157 0.27 -15.42 0.05
CA ASP A 157 -0.45 -16.52 -0.60
C ASP A 157 0.46 -17.74 -0.76
N TYR A 158 0.05 -18.86 -0.16
CA TYR A 158 0.78 -20.13 -0.16
C TYR A 158 1.03 -20.73 -1.53
N VAL A 159 0.19 -20.41 -2.51
CA VAL A 159 0.28 -21.02 -3.84
C VAL A 159 1.39 -20.38 -4.66
N THR A 160 1.74 -19.12 -4.37
CA THR A 160 2.65 -18.32 -5.20
C THR A 160 3.95 -17.93 -4.48
N SER A 161 4.01 -18.09 -3.16
CA SER A 161 5.19 -17.77 -2.35
C SER A 161 6.16 -18.95 -2.22
N PRO A 162 7.48 -18.70 -2.12
CA PRO A 162 8.47 -19.76 -1.95
C PRO A 162 8.36 -20.43 -0.56
N MET A 163 8.51 -21.75 -0.51
CA MET A 163 8.38 -22.53 0.74
C MET A 163 9.64 -22.50 1.64
N THR A 164 10.79 -22.03 1.13
CA THR A 164 12.04 -21.99 1.92
C THR A 164 12.19 -20.68 2.68
N HIS A 165 12.69 -20.73 3.92
CA HIS A 165 12.82 -19.51 4.77
C HIS A 165 13.73 -18.45 4.13
N LYS A 166 14.84 -18.86 3.49
CA LYS A 166 15.73 -17.94 2.76
C LYS A 166 15.06 -17.38 1.50
N GLY A 167 14.31 -18.20 0.77
CA GLY A 167 13.56 -17.79 -0.41
C GLY A 167 12.48 -16.76 -0.07
N MET A 168 11.78 -16.93 1.06
CA MET A 168 10.77 -15.99 1.55
C MET A 168 11.36 -14.60 1.83
N LEU A 169 12.56 -14.54 2.41
CA LEU A 169 13.24 -13.26 2.66
C LEU A 169 13.67 -12.57 1.37
N ILE A 170 14.28 -13.30 0.44
CA ILE A 170 14.69 -12.74 -0.86
C ILE A 170 13.45 -12.26 -1.64
N TYR A 171 12.38 -13.06 -1.64
CA TYR A 171 11.11 -12.72 -2.28
C TYR A 171 10.51 -11.42 -1.73
N GLY A 172 10.41 -11.28 -0.39
CA GLY A 172 9.89 -10.06 0.21
C GLY A 172 10.80 -8.84 0.00
N VAL A 173 12.12 -9.03 -0.01
CA VAL A 173 13.09 -7.96 -0.35
C VAL A 173 12.87 -7.46 -1.78
N CYS A 174 12.74 -8.37 -2.75
CA CYS A 174 12.48 -8.03 -4.14
C CYS A 174 11.16 -7.28 -4.32
N ILE A 175 10.09 -7.75 -3.67
CA ILE A 175 8.79 -7.07 -3.71
C ILE A 175 8.87 -5.68 -3.09
N GLY A 176 9.50 -5.54 -1.92
CA GLY A 176 9.62 -4.25 -1.24
C GLY A 176 10.42 -3.24 -2.06
N LEU A 177 11.54 -3.67 -2.65
CA LEU A 177 12.35 -2.83 -3.53
C LEU A 177 11.58 -2.38 -4.78
N LEU A 178 10.91 -3.33 -5.47
CA LEU A 178 10.07 -2.99 -6.62
C LEU A 178 8.94 -2.03 -6.24
N THR A 179 8.34 -2.22 -5.07
CA THR A 179 7.27 -1.35 -4.56
C THR A 179 7.78 0.09 -4.38
N VAL A 180 8.95 0.30 -3.78
CA VAL A 180 9.53 1.65 -3.61
C VAL A 180 9.81 2.30 -4.96
N ILE A 181 10.38 1.56 -5.92
CA ILE A 181 10.68 2.08 -7.26
C ILE A 181 9.39 2.51 -7.97
N ILE A 182 8.38 1.65 -8.02
CA ILE A 182 7.11 1.93 -8.70
C ILE A 182 6.39 3.09 -8.00
N ARG A 183 6.47 3.19 -6.67
CA ARG A 183 5.81 4.26 -5.92
C ARG A 183 6.39 5.64 -6.22
N ASN A 184 7.72 5.74 -6.32
CA ASN A 184 8.40 7.02 -6.52
C ASN A 184 8.43 7.44 -8.00
N TRP A 185 8.63 6.51 -8.92
CA TRP A 185 8.83 6.81 -10.35
C TRP A 185 7.76 6.25 -11.27
N GLY A 186 6.89 5.36 -10.80
CA GLY A 186 5.81 4.80 -11.60
C GLY A 186 4.81 5.88 -12.01
N SER A 187 4.26 5.79 -13.22
CA SER A 187 3.30 6.81 -13.71
C SER A 187 1.88 6.60 -13.18
N TYR A 188 1.58 5.43 -12.61
CA TYR A 188 0.27 5.04 -12.06
C TYR A 188 0.34 4.78 -10.57
#